data_AF-A0A444VI37-F1
#
_entry.id   AF-A0A444VI37-F1
#
_cell.length_a   1.000
_cell.length_b   1.000
_cell.length_c   1.000
_cell.angle_alpha   90.00
_cell.angle_beta   90.00
_cell.angle_gamma   90.00
#
_symmetry.space_group_name_H-M   'P 1'
#
loop_
_entity.id
_entity.type
_entity.pdbx_description
1 polymer ?
#
loop_
_entity_poly.entity_id
_entity_poly.type
_entity_poly.pdbx_seq_one_letter_code
_entity_poly.pdbx_strand_id
1 'polypeptide(L)'
;MTIEGRLGTKYTSHKVHGELQNYSNFYDSLSFSIMNWMPQGIKAFLNLDTYALSSIKGTVNSIGELLQKGRINDAYALIRKYYDSTIINIYSNLYLQDHFSIQNFIVEQIDNWRKGEETIPDFRIISNYIRESDKVKSITGLLHKDDRYKKIRNRCNDHTHYNFFHNMVLNDPLVHNPHRIKYLETISFDMESLFIQHFAYLFYLNDHYFMSSDYMDYLDVGMTPEEGSQYWVAPFIQEIFKETIYKKRPDIATEIKDRSEMKLE
;
A
#
# COMPACT_ATOMS: atom_id res chain seq x y z
N MET A 1 6.15 -15.55 32.23
CA MET A 1 6.44 -14.11 32.02
C MET A 1 5.70 -13.66 30.78
N THR A 2 4.79 -12.69 30.89
CA THR A 2 3.99 -12.17 29.77
C THR A 2 4.88 -11.42 28.77
N ILE A 3 4.39 -11.18 27.54
CA ILE A 3 5.11 -10.36 26.55
C ILE A 3 5.38 -8.96 27.10
N GLU A 4 4.41 -8.35 27.77
CA GLU A 4 4.59 -7.05 28.43
C GLU A 4 5.64 -7.10 29.53
N GLY A 5 5.70 -8.19 30.31
CA GLY A 5 6.76 -8.37 31.31
C GLY A 5 8.18 -8.43 30.71
N ARG A 6 8.31 -8.77 29.42
CA ARG A 6 9.60 -8.83 28.70
C ARG A 6 9.92 -7.54 27.97
N LEU A 7 8.94 -6.96 27.27
CA LEU A 7 9.15 -5.83 26.36
C LEU A 7 8.76 -4.47 26.98
N GLY A 8 8.02 -4.48 28.08
CA GLY A 8 7.51 -3.32 28.78
C GLY A 8 6.27 -2.70 28.12
N THR A 9 5.48 -1.99 28.92
CA THR A 9 4.22 -1.36 28.49
C THR A 9 4.43 -0.37 27.34
N LYS A 10 5.52 0.40 27.35
CA LYS A 10 5.85 1.35 26.26
C LYS A 10 5.96 0.68 24.90
N TYR A 11 6.40 -0.59 24.85
CA TYR A 11 6.52 -1.35 23.63
C TYR A 11 5.17 -1.93 23.19
N THR A 12 4.44 -2.54 24.14
CA THR A 12 3.17 -3.22 23.83
C THR A 12 2.04 -2.23 23.53
N SER A 13 2.08 -1.01 24.07
CA SER A 13 1.12 0.05 23.80
C SER A 13 1.60 1.06 22.75
N HIS A 14 2.67 0.76 22.01
CA HIS A 14 3.19 1.68 21.00
C HIS A 14 2.18 1.88 19.86
N LYS A 15 2.03 3.12 19.36
CA LYS A 15 1.04 3.50 18.34
C LYS A 15 1.10 2.66 17.05
N VAL A 16 2.30 2.17 16.70
CA VAL A 16 2.55 1.36 15.49
C VAL A 16 1.62 0.15 15.38
N HIS A 17 1.21 -0.46 16.51
CA HIS A 17 0.29 -1.59 16.48
C HIS A 17 -1.11 -1.18 16.00
N GLY A 18 -1.58 0.00 16.40
CA GLY A 18 -2.84 0.57 15.92
C GLY A 18 -2.74 1.04 14.47
N GLU A 19 -1.63 1.68 14.09
CA GLU A 19 -1.38 2.12 12.70
C GLU A 19 -1.41 0.94 11.71
N LEU A 20 -0.73 -0.16 12.04
CA LEU A 20 -0.74 -1.39 11.23
C LEU A 20 -2.15 -1.98 11.08
N GLN A 21 -2.95 -1.97 12.17
CA GLN A 21 -4.34 -2.42 12.10
C GLN A 21 -5.18 -1.52 11.19
N ASN A 22 -5.00 -0.20 11.27
CA ASN A 22 -5.72 0.74 10.42
C ASN A 22 -5.37 0.55 8.94
N TYR A 23 -4.08 0.36 8.60
CA TYR A 23 -3.66 0.09 7.22
C TYR A 23 -4.21 -1.24 6.71
N SER A 24 -4.19 -2.28 7.55
CA SER A 24 -4.78 -3.58 7.21
C SER A 24 -6.28 -3.48 6.92
N ASN A 25 -7.04 -2.80 7.78
CA ASN A 25 -8.47 -2.58 7.58
C ASN A 25 -8.73 -1.79 6.30
N PHE A 26 -7.94 -0.75 6.03
CA PHE A 26 -8.05 0.01 4.79
C PHE A 26 -7.87 -0.88 3.55
N TYR A 27 -6.82 -1.71 3.52
CA TYR A 27 -6.59 -2.61 2.39
C TYR A 27 -7.70 -3.66 2.23
N ASP A 28 -8.28 -4.13 3.33
CA ASP A 28 -9.42 -5.06 3.31
C ASP A 28 -10.67 -4.41 2.72
N SER A 29 -11.04 -3.24 3.24
CA SER A 29 -12.20 -2.47 2.76
C SER A 29 -12.03 -2.08 1.30
N LEU A 30 -10.83 -1.62 0.91
CA LEU A 30 -10.57 -1.25 -0.48
C LEU A 30 -10.67 -2.47 -1.40
N SER A 31 -10.01 -3.58 -1.04
CA SER A 31 -10.09 -4.84 -1.79
C SER A 31 -11.52 -5.27 -2.05
N PHE A 32 -12.39 -5.18 -1.04
CA PHE A 32 -13.80 -5.53 -1.20
C PHE A 32 -14.54 -4.54 -2.09
N SER A 33 -14.35 -3.23 -1.87
CA SER A 33 -15.04 -2.18 -2.61
C SER A 33 -14.72 -2.17 -4.11
N ILE A 34 -13.50 -2.56 -4.50
CA ILE A 34 -13.08 -2.50 -5.90
C ILE A 34 -13.29 -3.80 -6.68
N MET A 35 -13.79 -4.86 -6.02
CA MET A 35 -13.76 -6.23 -6.52
C MET A 35 -14.47 -6.41 -7.86
N ASN A 36 -15.58 -5.69 -8.06
CA ASN A 36 -16.42 -5.79 -9.25
C ASN A 36 -15.99 -4.86 -10.39
N TRP A 37 -14.97 -4.03 -10.19
CA TRP A 37 -14.39 -3.26 -11.28
C TRP A 37 -13.56 -4.17 -12.18
N MET A 38 -14.08 -4.46 -13.37
CA MET A 38 -13.42 -5.37 -14.30
C MET A 38 -12.14 -4.77 -14.87
N PRO A 39 -10.96 -5.39 -14.62
CA PRO A 39 -9.70 -4.90 -15.13
C PRO A 39 -9.64 -5.16 -16.64
N GLN A 40 -9.27 -4.16 -17.41
CA GLN A 40 -9.04 -4.32 -18.84
C GLN A 40 -7.64 -4.92 -19.08
N GLY A 41 -7.48 -5.71 -20.14
CA GLY A 41 -6.17 -6.22 -20.55
C GLY A 41 -5.74 -7.57 -19.97
N ILE A 42 -6.58 -8.26 -19.19
CA ILE A 42 -6.29 -9.60 -18.67
C ILE A 42 -7.50 -10.53 -18.71
N LYS A 43 -7.26 -11.84 -18.74
CA LYS A 43 -8.31 -12.88 -18.67
C LYS A 43 -8.68 -13.20 -17.22
N ALA A 44 -9.15 -12.20 -16.46
CA ALA A 44 -9.56 -12.37 -15.07
C ALA A 44 -11.04 -12.01 -14.89
N PHE A 45 -11.73 -12.81 -14.06
CA PHE A 45 -13.15 -12.57 -13.72
C PHE A 45 -13.32 -11.51 -12.62
N LEU A 46 -12.29 -11.29 -11.80
CA LEU A 46 -12.27 -10.33 -10.70
C LEU A 46 -11.10 -9.37 -10.87
N ASN A 47 -11.22 -8.18 -10.27
CA ASN A 47 -10.16 -7.18 -10.26
C ASN A 47 -8.85 -7.77 -9.70
N LEU A 48 -7.76 -7.67 -10.47
CA LEU A 48 -6.42 -8.09 -10.06
C LEU A 48 -6.00 -7.39 -8.76
N ASP A 49 -6.40 -6.13 -8.60
CA ASP A 49 -6.07 -5.33 -7.43
C ASP A 49 -6.71 -5.87 -6.16
N THR A 50 -7.89 -6.49 -6.22
CA THR A 50 -8.49 -7.19 -5.07
C THR A 50 -7.51 -8.18 -4.47
N TYR A 51 -6.90 -9.02 -5.31
CA TYR A 51 -5.95 -10.02 -4.84
C TYR A 51 -4.66 -9.38 -4.32
N ALA A 52 -4.16 -8.35 -5.01
CA ALA A 52 -2.97 -7.62 -4.58
C ALA A 52 -3.17 -6.94 -3.22
N LEU A 53 -4.27 -6.22 -3.03
CA LEU A 53 -4.62 -5.51 -1.80
C LEU A 53 -4.86 -6.48 -0.63
N SER A 54 -5.57 -7.58 -0.87
CA SER A 54 -5.76 -8.64 0.12
C SER A 54 -4.44 -9.30 0.53
N SER A 55 -3.52 -9.51 -0.41
CA SER A 55 -2.17 -10.00 -0.12
C SER A 55 -1.32 -8.99 0.66
N ILE A 56 -1.43 -7.71 0.32
CA ILE A 56 -0.79 -6.59 1.02
C ILE A 56 -1.30 -6.51 2.47
N LYS A 57 -2.61 -6.57 2.69
CA LYS A 57 -3.24 -6.68 4.03
C LYS A 57 -2.61 -7.82 4.84
N GLY A 58 -2.52 -9.02 4.25
CA GLY A 58 -1.90 -10.18 4.91
C GLY A 58 -0.45 -9.93 5.33
N THR A 59 0.31 -9.21 4.50
CA THR A 59 1.70 -8.83 4.81
C THR A 59 1.76 -7.81 5.96
N VAL A 60 0.88 -6.80 5.97
CA VAL A 60 0.77 -5.82 7.06
C VAL A 60 0.40 -6.49 8.39
N ASN A 61 -0.56 -7.43 8.38
CA ASN A 61 -0.91 -8.22 9.57
C ASN A 61 0.29 -9.02 10.09
N SER A 62 1.03 -9.67 9.18
CA SER A 62 2.20 -10.45 9.53
C SER A 62 3.30 -9.60 10.18
N ILE A 63 3.50 -8.35 9.71
CA ILE A 63 4.39 -7.38 10.36
C ILE A 63 3.93 -7.14 11.82
N GLY A 64 2.64 -6.88 12.02
CA GLY A 64 2.05 -6.66 13.35
C GLY A 64 2.28 -7.84 14.30
N GLU A 65 2.03 -9.07 13.84
CA GLU A 65 2.25 -10.29 14.62
C GLU A 65 3.72 -10.49 15.04
N LEU A 66 4.67 -10.16 14.17
CA LEU A 66 6.10 -10.22 14.50
C LEU A 66 6.47 -9.18 15.54
N LEU A 67 5.97 -7.95 15.41
CA LEU A 67 6.21 -6.90 16.39
C LEU A 67 5.62 -7.25 17.75
N GLN A 68 4.42 -7.82 17.81
CA GLN A 68 3.83 -8.30 19.07
C GLN A 68 4.73 -9.33 19.76
N LYS A 69 5.43 -10.17 19.00
CA LYS A 69 6.40 -11.17 19.50
C LYS A 69 7.79 -10.59 19.80
N GLY A 70 8.01 -9.30 19.57
CA GLY A 70 9.31 -8.64 19.78
C GLY A 70 10.36 -8.94 18.70
N ARG A 71 9.94 -9.45 17.54
CA ARG A 71 10.81 -9.85 16.40
C ARG A 71 10.95 -8.70 15.40
N ILE A 72 11.67 -7.67 15.80
CA ILE A 72 11.76 -6.40 15.06
C ILE A 72 12.50 -6.59 13.73
N ASN A 73 13.56 -7.42 13.69
CA ASN A 73 14.33 -7.60 12.46
C ASN A 73 13.55 -8.38 11.39
N ASP A 74 12.83 -9.43 11.79
CA ASP A 74 11.94 -10.17 10.88
C ASP A 74 10.83 -9.25 10.33
N ALA A 75 10.32 -8.32 11.16
CA ALA A 75 9.36 -7.33 10.69
C ALA A 75 9.93 -6.49 9.53
N TYR A 76 11.19 -6.06 9.57
CA TYR A 76 11.82 -5.33 8.45
C TYR A 76 11.95 -6.16 7.16
N ALA A 77 12.15 -7.46 7.25
CA ALA A 77 12.12 -8.33 6.06
C ALA A 77 10.72 -8.31 5.41
N LEU A 78 9.66 -8.30 6.22
CA LEU A 78 8.30 -8.16 5.70
C LEU A 78 7.96 -6.74 5.25
N ILE A 79 8.53 -5.69 5.86
CA ILE A 79 8.40 -4.31 5.37
C ILE A 79 9.04 -4.17 3.99
N ARG A 80 10.18 -4.83 3.73
CA ARG A 80 10.77 -4.91 2.39
C ARG A 80 9.82 -5.53 1.38
N LYS A 81 9.21 -6.67 1.74
CA LYS A 81 8.22 -7.36 0.91
C LYS A 81 6.98 -6.48 0.67
N TYR A 82 6.46 -5.84 1.71
CA TYR A 82 5.35 -4.90 1.62
C TYR A 82 5.66 -3.77 0.64
N TYR A 83 6.85 -3.17 0.73
CA TYR A 83 7.30 -2.16 -0.20
C TYR A 83 7.31 -2.69 -1.64
N ASP A 84 7.95 -3.83 -1.89
CA ASP A 84 8.00 -4.43 -3.23
C ASP A 84 6.57 -4.73 -3.76
N SER A 85 5.67 -5.28 -2.93
CA SER A 85 4.28 -5.57 -3.31
C SER A 85 3.48 -4.32 -3.68
N THR A 86 3.62 -3.23 -2.93
CA THR A 86 2.95 -1.96 -3.27
C THR A 86 3.42 -1.43 -4.62
N ILE A 87 4.73 -1.50 -4.90
CA ILE A 87 5.30 -1.03 -6.18
C ILE A 87 4.90 -1.93 -7.35
N ILE A 88 4.86 -3.25 -7.15
CA ILE A 88 4.36 -4.21 -8.15
C ILE A 88 2.89 -3.93 -8.48
N ASN A 89 2.06 -3.60 -7.49
CA ASN A 89 0.65 -3.29 -7.74
C ASN A 89 0.48 -2.01 -8.59
N ILE A 90 1.24 -0.96 -8.31
CA ILE A 90 1.24 0.26 -9.13
C ILE A 90 1.74 -0.03 -10.55
N TYR A 91 2.80 -0.83 -10.67
CA TYR A 91 3.34 -1.22 -11.96
C TYR A 91 2.33 -1.99 -12.81
N SER A 92 1.66 -2.99 -12.25
CA SER A 92 0.69 -3.78 -13.01
C SER A 92 -0.45 -2.89 -13.52
N ASN A 93 -0.94 -1.95 -12.70
CA ASN A 93 -1.95 -0.99 -13.11
C ASN A 93 -1.49 -0.10 -14.26
N LEU A 94 -0.34 0.56 -14.09
CA LEU A 94 0.19 1.47 -15.08
C LEU A 94 0.52 0.73 -16.41
N TYR A 95 1.14 -0.44 -16.32
CA TYR A 95 1.51 -1.24 -17.48
C TYR A 95 0.27 -1.68 -18.28
N LEU A 96 -0.80 -2.11 -17.58
CA LEU A 96 -2.09 -2.43 -18.21
C LEU A 96 -2.68 -1.21 -18.91
N GLN A 97 -2.72 -0.05 -18.25
CA GLN A 97 -3.23 1.18 -18.84
C GLN A 97 -2.41 1.68 -20.04
N ASP A 98 -1.11 1.37 -20.11
CA ASP A 98 -0.23 1.79 -21.21
C ASP A 98 -0.31 0.85 -22.42
N HIS A 99 -0.54 -0.44 -22.19
CA HIS A 99 -0.41 -1.47 -23.23
C HIS A 99 -1.75 -2.05 -23.68
N PHE A 100 -2.83 -1.87 -22.92
CA PHE A 100 -4.16 -2.26 -23.36
C PHE A 100 -4.63 -1.39 -24.51
N SER A 101 -5.05 -2.02 -25.60
CA SER A 101 -5.65 -1.33 -26.75
C SER A 101 -6.57 -2.28 -27.52
N ILE A 102 -7.31 -1.75 -28.49
CA ILE A 102 -8.13 -2.57 -29.41
C ILE A 102 -7.24 -3.55 -30.21
N GLN A 103 -5.96 -3.23 -30.41
CA GLN A 103 -5.00 -4.12 -31.07
C GLN A 103 -4.30 -5.08 -30.09
N ASN A 104 -4.38 -4.80 -28.79
CA ASN A 104 -3.74 -5.58 -27.72
C ASN A 104 -4.70 -5.75 -26.53
N PHE A 105 -5.72 -6.58 -26.73
CA PHE A 105 -6.75 -6.84 -25.72
C PHE A 105 -6.24 -7.62 -24.50
N ILE A 106 -5.12 -8.32 -24.62
CA ILE A 106 -4.49 -9.08 -23.53
C ILE A 106 -3.05 -8.64 -23.42
N VAL A 107 -2.71 -8.02 -22.30
CA VAL A 107 -1.35 -7.59 -21.99
C VAL A 107 -0.58 -8.79 -21.45
N GLU A 108 0.07 -9.53 -22.36
CA GLU A 108 0.68 -10.83 -22.09
C GLU A 108 1.61 -10.82 -20.88
N GLN A 109 2.45 -9.80 -20.71
CA GLN A 109 3.37 -9.74 -19.57
C GLN A 109 2.66 -9.85 -18.20
N ILE A 110 1.51 -9.17 -18.03
CA ILE A 110 0.76 -9.21 -16.78
C ILE A 110 -0.08 -10.48 -16.68
N ASP A 111 -0.66 -10.95 -17.79
CA ASP A 111 -1.45 -12.20 -17.80
C ASP A 111 -0.57 -13.44 -17.57
N ASN A 112 0.62 -13.52 -18.16
CA ASN A 112 1.58 -14.60 -17.99
C ASN A 112 2.15 -14.60 -16.57
N TRP A 113 2.46 -13.42 -16.00
CA TRP A 113 2.84 -13.31 -14.59
C TRP A 113 1.74 -13.83 -13.66
N ARG A 114 0.49 -13.43 -13.90
CA ARG A 114 -0.67 -13.89 -13.13
C ARG A 114 -0.86 -15.41 -13.20
N LYS A 115 -0.58 -16.03 -14.35
CA LYS A 115 -0.63 -17.49 -14.55
C LYS A 115 0.58 -18.23 -13.98
N GLY A 116 1.64 -17.51 -13.61
CA GLY A 116 2.92 -18.11 -13.20
C GLY A 116 3.74 -18.67 -14.36
N GLU A 117 3.46 -18.24 -15.59
CA GLU A 117 4.23 -18.60 -16.80
C GLU A 117 5.47 -17.73 -16.94
N GLU A 118 5.44 -16.50 -16.43
CA GLU A 118 6.57 -15.55 -16.40
C GLU A 118 6.74 -14.93 -15.01
N THR A 119 7.94 -14.40 -14.74
CA THR A 119 8.20 -13.62 -13.53
C THR A 119 7.97 -12.14 -13.78
N ILE A 120 7.52 -11.41 -12.77
CA ILE A 120 7.51 -9.95 -12.79
C ILE A 120 8.96 -9.42 -12.95
N PRO A 121 9.19 -8.28 -13.63
CA PRO A 121 10.53 -7.72 -13.75
C PRO A 121 11.16 -7.37 -12.39
N ASP A 122 12.48 -7.19 -12.40
CA ASP A 122 13.19 -6.73 -11.21
C ASP A 122 12.69 -5.37 -10.72
N PHE A 123 12.74 -5.15 -9.40
CA PHE A 123 12.31 -3.91 -8.74
C PHE A 123 12.88 -2.65 -9.40
N ARG A 124 14.13 -2.67 -9.86
CA ARG A 124 14.76 -1.52 -10.51
C ARG A 124 14.08 -1.18 -11.84
N ILE A 125 13.74 -2.18 -12.64
CA ILE A 125 13.04 -2.01 -13.91
C ILE A 125 11.65 -1.45 -13.63
N ILE A 126 10.93 -2.06 -12.69
CA ILE A 126 9.61 -1.60 -12.28
C ILE A 126 9.63 -0.15 -11.79
N SER A 127 10.54 0.17 -10.87
CA SER A 127 10.62 1.50 -10.27
C SER A 127 10.98 2.57 -11.29
N ASN A 128 11.86 2.26 -12.25
CA ASN A 128 12.17 3.19 -13.34
C ASN A 128 10.97 3.40 -14.26
N TYR A 129 10.28 2.32 -14.64
CA TYR A 129 9.08 2.38 -15.47
C TYR A 129 8.01 3.31 -14.90
N ILE A 130 7.71 3.18 -13.59
CA ILE A 130 6.75 4.07 -12.91
C ILE A 130 7.24 5.52 -12.92
N ARG A 131 8.52 5.75 -12.59
CA ARG A 131 9.06 7.11 -12.43
C ARG A 131 9.21 7.88 -13.74
N GLU A 132 9.36 7.18 -14.85
CA GLU A 132 9.51 7.76 -16.19
C GLU A 132 8.16 7.99 -16.88
N SER A 133 7.05 7.48 -16.32
CA SER A 133 5.73 7.63 -16.91
C SER A 133 5.14 9.03 -16.71
N ASP A 134 4.76 9.67 -17.82
CA ASP A 134 4.09 10.97 -17.79
C ASP A 134 2.73 10.92 -17.05
N LYS A 135 2.05 9.76 -17.04
CA LYS A 135 0.74 9.58 -16.36
C LYS A 135 0.80 9.79 -14.85
N VAL A 136 1.96 9.57 -14.22
CA VAL A 136 2.16 9.71 -12.76
C VAL A 136 3.22 10.75 -12.41
N LYS A 137 3.66 11.55 -13.38
CA LYS A 137 4.81 12.45 -13.22
C LYS A 137 4.64 13.48 -12.11
N SER A 138 3.47 14.12 -12.03
CA SER A 138 3.19 15.14 -11.01
C SER A 138 3.28 14.54 -9.61
N ILE A 139 2.56 13.44 -9.36
CA ILE A 139 2.58 12.77 -8.06
C ILE A 139 3.95 12.16 -7.73
N THR A 140 4.66 11.64 -8.74
CA THR A 140 6.04 11.14 -8.59
C THR A 140 6.97 12.25 -8.11
N GLY A 141 6.86 13.45 -8.69
CA GLY A 141 7.66 14.61 -8.28
C GLY A 141 7.47 14.96 -6.80
N LEU A 142 6.23 14.92 -6.32
CA LEU A 142 5.90 15.17 -4.91
C LEU A 142 6.40 14.05 -3.98
N LEU A 143 6.26 12.79 -4.39
CA LEU A 143 6.71 11.63 -3.61
C LEU A 143 8.23 11.59 -3.47
N HIS A 144 8.96 11.94 -4.54
CA HIS A 144 10.42 11.87 -4.60
C HIS A 144 11.12 13.21 -4.36
N LYS A 145 10.48 14.15 -3.66
CA LYS A 145 11.09 15.43 -3.24
C LYS A 145 12.27 15.27 -2.28
N ASP A 146 12.33 14.13 -1.59
CA ASP A 146 13.40 13.75 -0.68
C ASP A 146 13.85 12.30 -0.93
N ASP A 147 14.86 11.84 -0.19
CA ASP A 147 15.43 10.49 -0.33
C ASP A 147 14.78 9.45 0.60
N ARG A 148 13.60 9.72 1.18
CA ARG A 148 12.97 8.84 2.18
C ARG A 148 12.85 7.40 1.72
N TYR A 149 12.38 7.19 0.50
CA TYR A 149 12.08 5.86 -0.02
C TYR A 149 13.36 5.06 -0.28
N LYS A 150 14.42 5.76 -0.69
CA LYS A 150 15.76 5.19 -0.78
C LYS A 150 16.29 4.80 0.61
N LYS A 151 16.11 5.65 1.63
CA LYS A 151 16.51 5.37 3.02
C LYS A 151 15.74 4.20 3.62
N ILE A 152 14.43 4.13 3.40
CA ILE A 152 13.57 3.00 3.82
C ILE A 152 14.10 1.71 3.19
N ARG A 153 14.29 1.71 1.87
CA ARG A 153 14.78 0.53 1.15
C ARG A 153 16.14 0.06 1.65
N ASN A 154 17.08 0.99 1.88
CA ASN A 154 18.41 0.68 2.41
C ASN A 154 18.34 0.06 3.81
N ARG A 155 17.53 0.65 4.71
CA ARG A 155 17.32 0.09 6.05
C ARG A 155 16.73 -1.31 5.99
N CYS A 156 15.69 -1.51 5.17
CA CYS A 156 15.11 -2.83 4.95
C CYS A 156 16.15 -3.84 4.45
N ASN A 157 17.02 -3.44 3.51
CA ASN A 157 18.13 -4.29 3.05
C ASN A 157 19.09 -4.64 4.19
N ASP A 158 19.51 -3.66 5.00
CA ASP A 158 20.45 -3.86 6.11
C ASP A 158 19.93 -4.84 7.17
N HIS A 159 18.62 -4.80 7.45
CA HIS A 159 17.95 -5.76 8.34
C HIS A 159 17.82 -7.15 7.69
N THR A 160 17.43 -7.21 6.41
CA THR A 160 17.26 -8.47 5.68
C THR A 160 18.55 -9.27 5.59
N HIS A 161 19.67 -8.59 5.34
CA HIS A 161 20.97 -9.24 5.14
C HIS A 161 21.79 -9.37 6.44
N TYR A 162 21.22 -9.00 7.59
CA TYR A 162 21.94 -8.95 8.87
C TYR A 162 23.27 -8.20 8.78
N ASN A 163 23.31 -7.07 8.05
CA ASN A 163 24.55 -6.32 7.80
C ASN A 163 25.26 -5.89 9.09
N PHE A 164 24.53 -5.81 10.21
CA PHE A 164 25.08 -5.52 11.52
C PHE A 164 24.60 -6.54 12.57
N PHE A 165 25.48 -6.93 13.50
CA PHE A 165 25.12 -7.84 14.59
C PHE A 165 23.96 -7.32 15.46
N HIS A 166 23.86 -5.98 15.63
CA HIS A 166 22.74 -5.40 16.37
C HIS A 166 21.39 -5.67 15.69
N ASN A 167 21.34 -5.91 14.38
CA ASN A 167 20.12 -6.33 13.68
C ASN A 167 19.76 -7.78 14.03
N MET A 168 20.75 -8.65 14.24
CA MET A 168 20.51 -10.05 14.61
C MET A 168 19.83 -10.16 15.98
N VAL A 169 20.31 -9.40 16.97
CA VAL A 169 19.75 -9.43 18.33
C VAL A 169 18.36 -8.79 18.43
N LEU A 170 17.91 -8.03 17.44
CA LEU A 170 16.57 -7.43 17.41
C LEU A 170 15.44 -8.47 17.27
N ASN A 171 15.77 -9.71 16.91
CA ASN A 171 14.83 -10.82 16.90
C ASN A 171 14.73 -11.59 18.22
N ASP A 172 15.63 -11.34 19.17
CA ASP A 172 15.58 -11.95 20.49
C ASP A 172 14.86 -11.01 21.47
N PRO A 173 13.60 -11.28 21.88
CA PRO A 173 12.87 -10.43 22.82
C PRO A 173 13.41 -10.48 24.26
N LEU A 174 14.33 -11.40 24.59
CA LEU A 174 14.94 -11.52 25.91
C LEU A 174 16.16 -10.61 26.08
N VAL A 175 16.81 -10.23 24.96
CA VAL A 175 17.93 -9.30 24.99
C VAL A 175 17.42 -7.89 25.26
N HIS A 176 17.88 -7.29 26.37
CA HIS A 176 17.60 -5.89 26.65
C HIS A 176 18.23 -5.00 25.57
N ASN A 177 17.42 -4.19 24.91
CA ASN A 177 17.88 -3.21 23.94
C ASN A 177 17.20 -1.86 24.25
N PRO A 178 17.97 -0.85 24.70
CA PRO A 178 17.40 0.44 25.12
C PRO A 178 16.78 1.24 23.96
N HIS A 179 17.03 0.81 22.71
CA HIS A 179 16.55 1.49 21.50
C HIS A 179 15.33 0.82 20.86
N ARG A 180 14.71 -0.22 21.46
CA ARG A 180 13.53 -0.91 20.89
C ARG A 180 12.41 0.05 20.51
N ILE A 181 12.09 1.01 21.38
CA ILE A 181 11.05 2.01 21.10
C ILE A 181 11.42 2.87 19.89
N LYS A 182 12.69 3.24 19.72
CA LYS A 182 13.17 3.98 18.54
C LYS A 182 13.00 3.17 17.25
N TYR A 183 13.19 1.86 17.30
CA TYR A 183 12.91 1.00 16.15
C TYR A 183 11.42 0.97 15.81
N LEU A 184 10.53 0.92 16.82
CA LEU A 184 9.08 1.00 16.58
C LEU A 184 8.65 2.35 16.00
N GLU A 185 9.23 3.46 16.46
CA GLU A 185 9.00 4.79 15.87
C GLU A 185 9.48 4.86 14.42
N THR A 186 10.61 4.22 14.11
CA THR A 186 11.13 4.14 12.75
C THR A 186 10.22 3.29 11.86
N ILE A 187 9.76 2.14 12.34
CA ILE A 187 8.82 1.29 11.60
C ILE A 187 7.49 2.02 11.36
N SER A 188 6.97 2.73 12.38
CA SER A 188 5.78 3.57 12.25
C SER A 188 5.92 4.58 11.10
N PHE A 189 7.03 5.33 11.07
CA PHE A 189 7.33 6.28 10.00
C PHE A 189 7.47 5.61 8.62
N ASP A 190 8.10 4.44 8.57
CA ASP A 190 8.31 3.70 7.32
C ASP A 190 7.00 3.19 6.74
N MET A 191 6.17 2.57 7.58
CA MET A 191 4.86 2.07 7.19
C MET A 191 3.95 3.20 6.74
N GLU A 192 3.91 4.33 7.46
CA GLU A 192 3.16 5.51 7.06
C GLU A 192 3.62 6.04 5.70
N SER A 193 4.94 6.14 5.49
CA SER A 193 5.51 6.65 4.24
C SER A 193 5.21 5.77 3.03
N LEU A 194 5.30 4.45 3.21
CA LEU A 194 5.00 3.45 2.17
C LEU A 194 3.49 3.37 1.89
N PHE A 195 2.65 3.45 2.94
CA PHE A 195 1.20 3.52 2.80
C PHE A 195 0.79 4.76 1.99
N ILE A 196 1.30 5.93 2.34
CA ILE A 196 1.03 7.17 1.60
C ILE A 196 1.51 7.06 0.15
N GLN A 197 2.67 6.45 -0.11
CA GLN A 197 3.17 6.25 -1.49
C GLN A 197 2.20 5.40 -2.30
N HIS A 198 1.77 4.28 -1.74
CA HIS A 198 0.87 3.37 -2.40
C HIS A 198 -0.49 4.01 -2.64
N PHE A 199 -1.07 4.64 -1.62
CA PHE A 199 -2.32 5.40 -1.72
C PHE A 199 -2.23 6.44 -2.85
N ALA A 200 -1.17 7.26 -2.83
CA ALA A 200 -1.01 8.33 -3.79
C ALA A 200 -0.95 7.81 -5.22
N TYR A 201 -0.10 6.83 -5.51
CA TYR A 201 -0.04 6.28 -6.87
C TYR A 201 -1.32 5.56 -7.28
N LEU A 202 -1.92 4.75 -6.39
CA LEU A 202 -3.07 3.92 -6.71
C LEU A 202 -4.27 4.78 -7.11
N PHE A 203 -4.61 5.76 -6.29
CA PHE A 203 -5.75 6.65 -6.56
C PHE A 203 -5.46 7.70 -7.62
N TYR A 204 -4.19 8.07 -7.82
CA TYR A 204 -3.83 8.86 -8.99
C TYR A 204 -4.09 8.01 -10.25
N LEU A 205 -3.71 6.73 -10.31
CA LEU A 205 -3.97 5.91 -11.50
C LEU A 205 -5.45 5.52 -11.68
N ASN A 206 -6.15 5.23 -10.58
CA ASN A 206 -7.50 4.66 -10.57
C ASN A 206 -8.41 5.45 -9.62
N ASP A 207 -8.74 6.68 -9.99
CA ASP A 207 -9.57 7.58 -9.16
C ASP A 207 -10.99 7.03 -8.93
N HIS A 208 -11.55 6.27 -9.87
CA HIS A 208 -12.81 5.55 -9.68
C HIS A 208 -12.80 4.59 -8.47
N TYR A 209 -11.64 4.19 -7.94
CA TYR A 209 -11.57 3.42 -6.68
C TYR A 209 -11.99 4.22 -5.45
N PHE A 210 -12.13 5.55 -5.56
CA PHE A 210 -12.71 6.37 -4.50
C PHE A 210 -14.20 6.09 -4.32
N MET A 211 -14.88 5.61 -5.35
CA MET A 211 -16.34 5.59 -5.42
C MET A 211 -16.98 4.79 -4.28
N SER A 212 -18.00 5.38 -3.67
CA SER A 212 -18.85 4.69 -2.71
C SER A 212 -19.70 3.61 -3.39
N SER A 213 -20.13 2.60 -2.63
CA SER A 213 -20.99 1.55 -3.16
C SER A 213 -22.39 2.06 -3.49
N ASP A 214 -22.84 3.18 -2.92
CA ASP A 214 -24.21 3.71 -3.08
C ASP A 214 -24.67 3.68 -4.54
N TYR A 215 -23.85 4.21 -5.46
CA TYR A 215 -24.22 4.23 -6.88
C TYR A 215 -24.46 2.82 -7.46
N MET A 216 -23.57 1.87 -7.14
CA MET A 216 -23.69 0.49 -7.61
C MET A 216 -24.81 -0.27 -6.90
N ASP A 217 -24.99 -0.05 -5.60
CA ASP A 217 -26.03 -0.70 -4.80
C ASP A 217 -27.42 -0.37 -5.34
N TYR A 218 -27.66 0.88 -5.76
CA TYR A 218 -28.91 1.27 -6.42
C TYR A 218 -29.12 0.52 -7.75
N LEU A 219 -28.07 0.41 -8.58
CA LEU A 219 -28.15 -0.31 -9.85
C LEU A 219 -28.40 -1.81 -9.65
N ASP A 220 -27.75 -2.42 -8.66
CA ASP A 220 -27.86 -3.84 -8.35
C ASP A 220 -29.27 -4.23 -7.90
N VAL A 221 -30.01 -3.32 -7.24
CA VAL A 221 -31.43 -3.53 -6.88
C VAL A 221 -32.42 -2.99 -7.92
N GLY A 222 -31.93 -2.53 -9.09
CA GLY A 222 -32.76 -2.04 -10.19
C GLY A 222 -33.40 -0.67 -9.93
N MET A 223 -32.84 0.12 -9.03
CA MET A 223 -33.25 1.50 -8.72
C MET A 223 -32.41 2.51 -9.51
N THR A 224 -32.94 3.73 -9.69
CA THR A 224 -32.20 4.83 -10.30
C THR A 224 -31.31 5.49 -9.24
N PRO A 225 -29.97 5.53 -9.42
CA PRO A 225 -29.07 6.21 -8.48
C PRO A 225 -29.35 7.71 -8.41
N GLU A 226 -29.03 8.31 -7.27
CA GLU A 226 -29.11 9.77 -7.10
C GLU A 226 -28.14 10.47 -8.05
N GLU A 227 -28.58 11.61 -8.60
CA GLU A 227 -27.74 12.41 -9.51
C GLU A 227 -26.44 12.85 -8.81
N GLY A 228 -25.30 12.50 -9.41
CA GLY A 228 -23.98 12.84 -8.87
C GLY A 228 -23.48 11.91 -7.76
N SER A 229 -24.19 10.82 -7.45
CA SER A 229 -23.73 9.80 -6.49
C SER A 229 -22.54 8.98 -6.99
N GLN A 230 -22.28 8.94 -8.30
CA GLN A 230 -21.07 8.35 -8.89
C GLN A 230 -19.76 9.05 -8.45
N TYR A 231 -19.86 10.27 -7.92
CA TYR A 231 -18.73 11.05 -7.43
C TYR A 231 -18.57 10.99 -5.91
N TRP A 232 -19.45 10.27 -5.21
CA TRP A 232 -19.35 10.11 -3.76
C TRP A 232 -18.18 9.19 -3.41
N VAL A 233 -17.50 9.52 -2.33
CA VAL A 233 -16.32 8.78 -1.88
C VAL A 233 -16.70 7.85 -0.73
N ALA A 234 -16.21 6.62 -0.76
CA ALA A 234 -16.46 5.65 0.30
C ALA A 234 -15.99 6.20 1.67
N PRO A 235 -16.78 6.06 2.76
CA PRO A 235 -16.48 6.70 4.05
C PRO A 235 -15.10 6.36 4.63
N PHE A 236 -14.66 5.10 4.50
CA PHE A 236 -13.34 4.67 5.01
C PHE A 236 -12.18 5.33 4.25
N ILE A 237 -12.39 5.71 2.98
CA ILE A 237 -11.40 6.43 2.19
C ILE A 237 -11.37 7.90 2.61
N GLN A 238 -12.51 8.53 2.86
CA GLN A 238 -12.56 9.89 3.40
C GLN A 238 -11.82 9.99 4.74
N GLU A 239 -12.05 9.03 5.64
CA GLU A 239 -11.38 8.98 6.93
C GLU A 239 -9.86 8.88 6.77
N ILE A 240 -9.35 7.94 5.99
CA ILE A 240 -7.90 7.79 5.81
C ILE A 240 -7.28 8.99 5.07
N PHE A 241 -8.01 9.54 4.09
CA PHE A 241 -7.58 10.69 3.34
C PHE A 241 -7.40 11.89 4.26
N LYS A 242 -8.39 12.19 5.11
CA LYS A 242 -8.33 13.29 6.07
C LYS A 242 -7.29 13.04 7.18
N GLU A 243 -7.31 11.86 7.80
CA GLU A 243 -6.54 11.59 9.00
C GLU A 243 -5.06 11.27 8.71
N THR A 244 -4.76 10.74 7.53
CA THR A 244 -3.38 10.37 7.13
C THR A 244 -2.89 11.25 6.00
N ILE A 245 -3.55 11.23 4.84
CA ILE A 245 -2.99 11.83 3.62
C ILE A 245 -2.91 13.35 3.75
N TYR A 246 -4.03 14.02 4.05
CA TYR A 246 -4.11 15.47 4.17
C TYR A 246 -3.26 16.00 5.34
N LYS A 247 -3.33 15.36 6.52
CA LYS A 247 -2.56 15.78 7.70
C LYS A 247 -1.05 15.64 7.52
N LYS A 248 -0.58 14.58 6.82
CA LYS A 248 0.85 14.27 6.73
C LYS A 248 1.50 14.78 5.44
N ARG A 249 0.74 14.81 4.35
CA ARG A 249 1.17 15.18 3.00
C ARG A 249 0.08 15.99 2.30
N PRO A 250 -0.20 17.22 2.78
CA PRO A 250 -1.20 18.09 2.16
C PRO A 250 -0.88 18.40 0.69
N ASP A 251 0.41 18.41 0.32
CA ASP A 251 0.87 18.53 -1.07
C ASP A 251 0.35 17.41 -1.97
N ILE A 252 0.40 16.15 -1.49
CA ILE A 252 -0.16 15.00 -2.20
C ILE A 252 -1.69 15.05 -2.21
N ALA A 253 -2.29 15.42 -1.08
CA ALA A 253 -3.74 15.48 -0.97
C ALA A 253 -4.34 16.49 -1.97
N THR A 254 -3.74 17.68 -2.09
CA THR A 254 -4.15 18.68 -3.07
C THR A 254 -4.01 18.17 -4.51
N GLU A 255 -2.85 17.58 -4.86
CA GLU A 255 -2.64 17.03 -6.21
C GLU A 255 -3.69 15.97 -6.59
N ILE A 256 -4.09 15.11 -5.66
CA ILE A 256 -5.12 14.10 -5.88
C ILE A 256 -6.49 14.75 -6.06
N LYS A 257 -6.85 15.73 -5.20
CA LYS A 257 -8.13 16.46 -5.29
C LYS A 257 -8.26 17.25 -6.59
N ASP A 258 -7.19 17.91 -7.02
CA ASP A 258 -7.21 18.77 -8.21
C ASP A 258 -7.33 17.95 -9.51
N ARG A 259 -6.88 16.69 -9.49
CA ARG A 259 -6.98 15.79 -10.63
C ARG A 259 -8.31 15.03 -10.71
N SER A 260 -8.93 14.72 -9.58
CA SER A 260 -10.09 13.83 -9.52
C SER A 260 -11.40 14.61 -9.46
N GLU A 261 -12.44 14.09 -10.12
CA GLU A 261 -13.82 14.62 -10.00
C GLU A 261 -14.53 14.13 -8.71
N MET A 262 -13.88 13.22 -7.96
CA MET A 262 -14.44 12.62 -6.76
C MET A 262 -14.51 13.63 -5.61
N LYS A 263 -15.61 13.60 -4.84
CA LYS A 263 -15.90 14.55 -3.76
C LYS A 263 -15.10 14.25 -2.49
N LEU A 264 -13.78 14.35 -2.57
CA LEU A 264 -12.86 14.19 -1.44
C LEU A 264 -12.97 15.39 -0.47
N GLU A 265 -13.17 15.09 0.82
CA GLU A 265 -13.34 16.09 1.88
C GLU A 265 -12.00 16.42 2.55
#